data_AF-A0A6G2DHC9-F1
#
_entry.id   AF-A0A6G2DHC9-F1
#
_cell.length_a   1.000
_cell.length_b   1.000
_cell.length_c   1.000
_cell.angle_alpha   90.00
_cell.angle_beta   90.00
_cell.angle_gamma   90.00
#
_symmetry.space_group_name_H-M   'P 1'
#
loop_
_entity.id
_entity.type
_entity.pdbx_description
1 polymer ?
#
loop_
_entity_poly.entity_id
_entity_poly.type
_entity_poly.pdbx_seq_one_letter_code
_entity_poly.pdbx_strand_id
1 'polypeptide(L)' 'MNIVEPLRDKDDIQAMKDYLSSWNEKYYMLFLLGINTGFRVGDILKLKVKDVQGWHIKVREQKTGKYKSI' A
#
# COMPACT_ATOMS: atom_id res chain seq x y z
N MET A 1 -7.69 11.33 23.68
CA MET A 1 -7.16 10.05 23.13
C MET A 1 -7.53 10.05 21.67
N ASN A 2 -6.56 10.09 20.74
CA ASN A 2 -6.87 10.13 19.31
C ASN A 2 -7.13 8.69 18.86
N ILE A 3 -8.41 8.33 18.74
CA ILE A 3 -8.85 7.04 18.24
C ILE A 3 -8.80 7.12 16.71
N VAL A 4 -8.15 6.16 16.07
CA VAL A 4 -8.10 6.02 14.62
C VAL A 4 -8.78 4.71 14.27
N GLU A 5 -9.82 4.77 13.45
CA GLU A 5 -10.53 3.60 12.96
C GLU A 5 -10.02 3.22 11.57
N PRO A 6 -9.75 1.93 11.31
CA PRO A 6 -9.36 1.48 9.98
C PRO A 6 -10.55 1.48 9.03
N LEU A 7 -10.31 1.62 7.73
CA LEU A 7 -11.32 1.33 6.70
C LEU A 7 -11.68 -0.15 6.76
N ARG A 8 -12.95 -0.46 7.05
CA ARG A 8 -13.46 -1.84 7.14
C ARG A 8 -14.53 -2.14 6.09
N ASP A 9 -15.28 -1.13 5.69
CA ASP A 9 -16.37 -1.28 4.73
C ASP A 9 -15.81 -1.51 3.32
N LYS A 10 -16.37 -2.50 2.63
CA LYS A 10 -16.00 -2.81 1.24
C LYS A 10 -16.51 -1.74 0.28
N ASP A 11 -17.64 -1.11 0.59
CA ASP A 11 -18.24 -0.07 -0.25
C ASP A 11 -17.37 1.19 -0.18
N ASP A 12 -16.86 1.56 1.00
CA ASP A 12 -15.89 2.66 1.15
C ASP A 12 -14.59 2.38 0.39
N ILE A 13 -14.08 1.15 0.44
CA ILE A 13 -12.89 0.75 -0.32
C ILE A 13 -13.14 0.88 -1.81
N GLN A 14 -14.32 0.47 -2.28
CA GLN A 14 -14.67 0.54 -3.70
C GLN A 14 -14.85 1.99 -4.15
N ALA A 15 -15.55 2.82 -3.38
CA ALA A 15 -15.69 4.24 -3.66
C ALA A 15 -14.33 4.96 -3.75
N MET A 16 -13.39 4.62 -2.86
CA MET A 16 -12.01 5.13 -2.91
C MET A 16 -11.26 4.66 -4.16
N LYS A 17 -11.42 3.40 -4.56
CA LYS A 17 -10.83 2.88 -5.81
C LYS A 17 -11.35 3.64 -7.02
N ASP A 18 -12.66 3.84 -7.11
CA ASP A 18 -13.32 4.50 -8.24
C ASP A 18 -12.88 5.97 -8.33
N TYR A 19 -12.89 6.68 -7.20
CA TYR A 19 -12.39 8.05 -7.11
C TYR A 19 -10.92 8.18 -7.54
N LEU A 20 -10.03 7.36 -6.98
CA LEU A 20 -8.60 7.44 -7.30
C LEU A 20 -8.31 7.05 -8.75
N SER A 21 -9.02 6.06 -9.30
CA SER A 21 -8.83 5.62 -10.69
C SER A 21 -9.23 6.72 -11.69
N SER A 22 -10.29 7.47 -11.39
CA SER A 22 -10.73 8.61 -12.22
C SER A 22 -9.87 9.86 -12.04
N TRP A 23 -9.34 10.08 -10.84
CA TRP A 23 -8.54 11.27 -10.53
C TRP A 23 -7.07 11.12 -10.96
N ASN A 24 -6.40 10.05 -10.54
CA ASN A 24 -4.97 9.87 -10.79
C ASN A 24 -4.49 8.41 -10.57
N GLU A 25 -4.06 7.78 -11.66
CA GLU A 25 -3.59 6.39 -11.69
C GLU A 25 -2.46 6.10 -10.69
N LYS A 26 -1.52 7.02 -10.48
CA LYS A 26 -0.39 6.83 -9.54
C LYS A 26 -0.91 6.62 -8.11
N TYR A 27 -1.88 7.42 -7.67
CA TYR A 27 -2.43 7.31 -6.32
C TYR A 27 -3.34 6.09 -6.18
N TYR A 28 -4.06 5.73 -7.24
CA TYR A 28 -4.81 4.48 -7.31
C TYR A 28 -3.89 3.26 -7.11
N MET A 29 -2.78 3.19 -7.83
CA MET A 29 -1.78 2.11 -7.69
C MET A 29 -1.17 2.07 -6.28
N LEU A 30 -0.83 3.23 -5.70
CA LEU A 30 -0.33 3.30 -4.32
C LEU A 30 -1.35 2.79 -3.31
N PHE A 31 -2.62 3.13 -3.48
CA PHE A 31 -3.70 2.67 -2.63
C PHE A 31 -3.87 1.15 -2.73
N LEU A 32 -3.94 0.61 -3.95
CA LEU A 32 -4.01 -0.84 -4.18
C LEU A 32 -2.82 -1.58 -3.56
N LEU A 33 -1.60 -1.08 -3.75
CA LEU A 33 -0.43 -1.69 -3.17
C LEU A 33 -0.52 -1.67 -1.64
N GLY A 34 -0.90 -0.54 -1.04
CA GLY A 34 -1.03 -0.40 0.41
C GLY A 34 -2.02 -1.37 1.04
N ILE A 35 -3.24 -1.46 0.49
CA ILE A 35 -4.29 -2.32 1.05
C ILE A 35 -4.02 -3.82 0.85
N ASN A 36 -3.34 -4.22 -0.22
CA ASN A 36 -3.05 -5.63 -0.51
C ASN A 36 -1.78 -6.15 0.19
N THR A 37 -0.80 -5.28 0.46
CA THR A 37 0.50 -5.68 1.03
C THR A 37 0.63 -5.40 2.54
N GLY A 38 -0.17 -4.45 3.05
CA GLY A 38 -0.03 -3.94 4.41
C GLY A 38 1.33 -3.29 4.67
N PHE A 39 1.99 -2.75 3.63
CA PHE A 39 3.18 -1.94 3.79
C PHE A 39 2.83 -0.55 4.30
N ARG A 40 3.74 0.06 5.06
CA ARG A 40 3.60 1.46 5.46
C ARG A 40 3.88 2.35 4.25
N VAL A 41 3.20 3.49 4.17
CA VAL A 41 3.38 4.45 3.06
C VAL A 41 4.86 4.81 2.83
N GLY A 42 5.65 4.97 3.91
CA GLY A 42 7.08 5.24 3.79
C GLY A 42 7.85 4.13 3.09
N ASP A 43 7.53 2.86 3.36
CA ASP A 43 8.16 1.70 2.72
C ASP A 43 7.74 1.58 1.25
N ILE A 44 6.46 1.83 0.95
CA ILE A 44 5.93 1.87 -0.42
C ILE A 44 6.67 2.90 -1.28
N LEU A 45 6.89 4.10 -0.76
CA LEU A 45 7.57 5.18 -1.51
C LEU A 45 9.03 4.88 -1.83
N LYS A 46 9.68 3.94 -1.11
CA LYS A 46 11.07 3.53 -1.37
C LYS A 46 11.18 2.26 -2.20
N LEU A 47 10.06 1.63 -2.57
CA LEU A 47 10.04 0.41 -3.35
C LEU A 47 10.65 0.65 -4.75
N LYS A 48 11.53 -0.24 -5.18
CA LYS A 48 12.18 -0.18 -6.50
C LYS A 48 11.84 -1.42 -7.31
N VAL A 49 11.97 -1.32 -8.64
CA VAL A 49 11.73 -2.44 -9.56
C VAL A 49 12.54 -3.69 -9.19
N LYS A 50 13.80 -3.51 -8.76
CA LYS A 50 14.68 -4.62 -8.32
C LYS A 50 14.19 -5.38 -7.08
N ASP A 51 13.28 -4.78 -6.30
CA ASP A 51 12.73 -5.37 -5.08
C ASP A 51 11.53 -6.30 -5.40
N VAL A 52 11.09 -6.31 -6.67
CA VAL A 52 9.96 -7.10 -7.16
C VAL A 52 10.47 -8.20 -8.10
N GLN A 53 10.06 -9.44 -7.84
CA GLN A 53 10.38 -10.59 -8.67
C GLN A 53 9.12 -11.42 -8.91
N GLY A 54 8.53 -11.29 -10.10
CA GLY A 54 7.24 -11.90 -10.41
C GLY A 54 6.16 -11.40 -9.46
N TRP A 55 5.59 -12.30 -8.67
CA TRP A 55 4.56 -11.99 -7.67
C TRP A 55 5.12 -11.65 -6.29
N HIS A 56 6.45 -11.73 -6.11
CA HIS A 56 7.08 -11.54 -4.82
C HIS A 56 7.67 -10.15 -4.66
N ILE A 57 7.47 -9.56 -3.48
CA ILE A 57 8.06 -8.27 -3.12
C ILE A 57 8.90 -8.43 -1.85
N LYS A 58 10.19 -8.09 -1.95
CA LYS A 58 11.15 -8.16 -0.84
C LYS A 58 11.67 -6.77 -0.50
N VAL A 59 11.26 -6.24 0.64
CA VAL A 59 11.69 -4.91 1.10
C VAL A 59 12.16 -4.95 2.54
N ARG A 60 13.15 -4.11 2.87
CA ARG A 60 13.57 -3.88 4.26
C ARG A 60 12.73 -2.75 4.85
N GLU A 61 11.92 -3.06 5.85
CA GLU A 61 11.08 -2.09 6.53
C GLU A 61 11.92 -1.00 7.20
N GLN A 62 11.56 0.27 7.01
CA GLN A 62 12.30 1.39 7.56
C GLN A 62 12.20 1.49 9.08
N LYS A 63 11.00 1.24 9.62
CA LYS A 63 10.74 1.44 11.05
C LYS A 63 11.36 0.35 11.92
N THR A 64 11.34 -0.90 11.45
CA THR A 64 11.75 -2.07 12.24
C THR A 64 13.12 -2.63 11.79
N GLY A 65 13.57 -2.28 10.58
CA GLY A 65 14.80 -2.81 9.98
C GLY A 65 14.71 -4.26 9.51
N LYS A 66 13.54 -4.92 9.64
CA LYS A 66 13.32 -6.31 9.26
C LYS A 66 13.06 -6.45 7.76
N TYR A 67 13.40 -7.59 7.19
CA TYR A 67 12.99 -7.94 5.84
C TYR A 67 11.54 -8.44 5.86
N LYS A 68 10.72 -7.88 4.98
CA LYS A 68 9.36 -8.35 4.72
C LYS A 68 9.33 -8.90 3.29
N SER A 69 8.83 -10.11 3.16
CA SER A 69 8.55 -10.77 1.88
C SER A 69 7.08 -11.11 1.83
N ILE A 70 6.45 -10.78 0.72
CA ILE A 70 5.10 -11.21 0.34
C ILE A 70 5.20 -11.87 -1.03
#